data_AF-A0AAV2SD72-F1
#
_entry.id   AF-A0AAV2SD72-F1
#
_cell.length_a   1.000
_cell.length_b   1.000
_cell.length_c   1.000
_cell.angle_alpha   90.00
_cell.angle_beta   90.00
_cell.angle_gamma   90.00
#
_symmetry.space_group_name_H-M   'P 1'
#
loop_
_entity.id
_entity.type
_entity.pdbx_description
1 polymer ?
#
loop_
_entity_poly.entity_id
_entity_poly.type
_entity_poly.pdbx_seq_one_letter_code
_entity_poly.pdbx_strand_id
1 'polypeptide(L)'
;QEEAFDYSYYTGASTGDSPYDVTHWAGPEGYICPSDVVYATPKRAANVEGKWRVIVNDVHYYSQTARLETCLFPEAACRALAPCYQSHCTQKAVYHRLLSFDPCDPYKGLFIDIYKLPSACSCHIPA
;
A
#
# COMPACT_ATOMS: atom_id res chain seq x y z
N GLN A 1 -14.57 -7.18 -2.36
CA GLN A 1 -15.10 -6.19 -3.32
C GLN A 1 -14.00 -5.80 -4.30
N GLU A 2 -12.79 -5.53 -3.83
CA GLU A 2 -11.61 -5.20 -4.68
C GLU A 2 -11.08 -6.41 -5.49
N GLU A 3 -11.04 -7.62 -4.90
CA GLU A 3 -10.61 -8.86 -5.60
C GLU A 3 -11.47 -9.25 -6.82
N ALA A 4 -12.67 -8.66 -6.97
CA ALA A 4 -13.58 -8.96 -8.06
C ALA A 4 -13.38 -8.06 -9.29
N PHE A 5 -12.52 -7.03 -9.20
CA PHE A 5 -12.24 -6.15 -10.31
C PHE A 5 -11.23 -6.78 -11.28
N ASP A 6 -11.51 -6.64 -12.58
CA ASP A 6 -10.55 -6.99 -13.60
C ASP A 6 -9.51 -5.87 -13.74
N TYR A 7 -8.29 -6.15 -13.28
CA TYR A 7 -7.17 -5.22 -13.36
C TYR A 7 -6.40 -5.30 -14.69
N SER A 8 -6.78 -6.19 -15.62
CA SER A 8 -6.08 -6.39 -16.89
C SER A 8 -6.02 -5.13 -17.77
N TYR A 9 -6.97 -4.21 -17.58
CA TYR A 9 -7.04 -2.96 -18.29
C TYR A 9 -6.05 -1.89 -17.77
N TYR A 10 -5.52 -2.06 -16.56
CA TYR A 10 -4.52 -1.16 -16.00
C TYR A 10 -3.12 -1.57 -16.47
N THR A 11 -2.54 -0.78 -17.36
CA THR A 11 -1.26 -1.09 -18.02
C THR A 11 -0.07 -0.35 -17.40
N GLY A 12 -0.31 0.69 -16.59
CA GLY A 12 0.75 1.56 -16.08
C GLY A 12 1.46 2.38 -17.16
N ALA A 13 0.98 2.39 -18.41
CA ALA A 13 1.63 3.01 -19.56
C ALA A 13 1.90 4.52 -19.40
N SER A 14 1.17 5.19 -18.51
CA SER A 14 1.36 6.61 -18.16
C SER A 14 2.58 6.89 -17.29
N THR A 15 3.34 5.87 -16.88
CA THR A 15 4.66 6.03 -16.21
C THR A 15 5.81 6.33 -17.18
N GLY A 16 5.58 6.28 -18.50
CA GLY A 16 6.56 6.55 -19.55
C GLY A 16 6.31 7.83 -20.37
N ASP A 17 6.98 7.97 -21.51
CA ASP A 17 6.98 9.20 -22.35
C ASP A 17 5.64 9.53 -23.06
N SER A 18 4.62 8.69 -22.91
CA SER A 18 3.30 8.86 -23.54
C SER A 18 2.20 9.08 -22.49
N PRO A 19 2.01 10.31 -21.99
CA PRO A 19 0.97 10.66 -21.00
C PRO A 19 -0.48 10.56 -21.53
N TYR A 20 -0.66 10.13 -22.78
CA TYR A 20 -1.94 10.11 -23.50
C TYR A 20 -2.40 8.69 -23.86
N ASP A 21 -2.06 7.68 -23.06
CA ASP A 21 -2.50 6.32 -23.33
C ASP A 21 -4.03 6.16 -23.21
N VAL A 22 -4.68 5.77 -24.31
CA VAL A 22 -5.64 4.65 -24.33
C VAL A 22 -6.43 4.39 -23.04
N THR A 23 -5.76 3.55 -22.31
CA THR A 23 -6.17 2.80 -21.13
C THR A 23 -6.32 3.70 -19.91
N HIS A 24 -5.87 4.95 -20.02
CA HIS A 24 -5.89 5.92 -18.94
C HIS A 24 -7.23 6.65 -18.79
N TRP A 25 -8.01 6.75 -19.87
CA TRP A 25 -9.26 7.52 -19.91
C TRP A 25 -10.42 6.74 -20.53
N ALA A 26 -10.15 5.65 -21.24
CA ALA A 26 -11.17 4.71 -21.71
C ALA A 26 -11.24 3.48 -20.79
N GLY A 27 -12.17 2.56 -21.06
CA GLY A 27 -12.26 1.27 -20.40
C GLY A 27 -13.40 1.11 -19.39
N PRO A 28 -13.53 -0.09 -18.79
CA PRO A 28 -14.62 -0.46 -17.90
C PRO A 28 -14.54 0.26 -16.54
N GLU A 29 -15.57 0.13 -15.72
CA GLU A 29 -15.58 0.66 -14.35
C GLU A 29 -14.37 0.17 -13.52
N GLY A 30 -13.89 1.01 -12.59
CA GLY A 30 -12.76 0.68 -11.73
C GLY A 30 -12.25 1.86 -10.92
N TYR A 31 -11.17 1.64 -10.17
CA TYR A 31 -10.51 2.65 -9.35
C TYR A 31 -9.70 3.66 -10.17
N ILE A 32 -9.63 4.90 -9.69
CA ILE A 32 -8.80 5.98 -10.27
C ILE A 32 -7.31 5.60 -10.23
N CYS A 33 -6.87 5.06 -9.10
CA CYS A 33 -5.54 4.51 -8.91
C CYS A 33 -5.71 3.06 -8.44
N PRO A 34 -5.31 2.06 -9.24
CA PRO A 34 -5.48 0.67 -8.86
C PRO A 34 -4.49 0.28 -7.77
N SER A 35 -4.96 -0.47 -6.79
CA SER A 35 -4.16 -1.00 -5.68
C SER A 35 -4.43 -2.49 -5.47
N ASP A 36 -3.41 -3.19 -5.01
CA ASP A 36 -3.50 -4.54 -4.47
C ASP A 36 -3.78 -4.46 -2.97
N VAL A 37 -4.77 -5.23 -2.50
CA VAL A 37 -5.23 -5.21 -1.11
C VAL A 37 -5.03 -6.59 -0.50
N VAL A 38 -4.17 -6.65 0.51
CA VAL A 38 -3.85 -7.88 1.21
C VAL A 38 -4.14 -7.74 2.70
N TYR A 39 -4.96 -8.65 3.24
CA TYR A 39 -5.12 -8.79 4.69
C TYR A 39 -4.02 -9.72 5.21
N ALA A 40 -2.93 -9.13 5.68
CA ALA A 40 -1.75 -9.87 6.12
C ALA A 40 -1.68 -9.94 7.64
N THR A 41 -1.12 -11.04 8.16
CA THR A 41 -0.64 -11.15 9.55
C THR A 41 0.89 -11.04 9.53
N PRO A 42 1.46 -9.82 9.68
CA PRO A 42 2.89 -9.62 9.48
C PRO A 42 3.68 -10.32 10.58
N LYS A 43 4.67 -11.14 10.21
CA LYS A 43 5.51 -11.88 11.17
C LYS A 43 6.77 -11.13 11.58
N ARG A 44 7.30 -10.31 10.66
CA ARG A 44 8.54 -9.55 10.85
C ARG A 44 8.51 -8.31 9.96
N ALA A 45 8.88 -7.16 10.51
CA ALA A 45 8.99 -5.91 9.78
C ALA A 45 10.07 -5.02 10.39
N ALA A 46 10.52 -4.03 9.62
CA ALA A 46 11.34 -2.94 10.14
C ALA A 46 10.42 -1.88 10.77
N ASN A 47 10.75 -1.46 12.00
CA ASN A 47 10.04 -0.37 12.65
C ASN A 47 10.43 0.99 12.06
N VAL A 48 9.84 2.07 12.54
CA VAL A 48 10.16 3.45 12.10
C VAL A 48 11.60 3.89 12.40
N GLU A 49 12.32 3.19 13.29
CA GLU A 49 13.74 3.40 13.56
C GLU A 49 14.66 2.56 12.64
N GLY A 50 14.09 1.80 11.69
CA GLY A 50 14.83 0.92 10.80
C GLY A 50 15.32 -0.38 11.44
N LYS A 51 14.88 -0.69 12.67
CA LYS A 51 15.25 -1.92 13.38
C LYS A 51 14.27 -3.03 13.04
N TRP A 52 14.80 -4.21 12.70
CA TRP A 52 13.99 -5.40 12.46
C TRP A 52 13.45 -5.97 13.76
N ARG A 53 12.15 -6.24 13.77
CA ARG A 53 11.41 -6.75 14.93
C ARG A 53 10.53 -7.92 14.54
N VAL A 54 10.37 -8.87 15.44
CA VAL A 54 9.39 -9.95 15.30
C VAL A 54 8.05 -9.40 15.77
N ILE A 55 7.03 -9.47 14.92
CA ILE A 55 5.67 -9.08 15.27
C ILE A 55 4.98 -10.32 15.83
N VAL A 56 4.48 -10.17 17.05
CA VAL A 56 3.97 -11.26 17.85
C VAL A 56 2.53 -11.53 17.44
N ASN A 57 2.31 -12.69 16.81
CA ASN A 57 0.99 -13.18 16.44
C ASN A 57 0.66 -14.44 17.25
N ASP A 58 -0.61 -14.78 17.33
CA ASP A 58 -1.13 -16.03 17.90
C ASP A 58 -0.81 -16.23 19.39
N VAL A 59 -0.72 -15.15 20.17
CA VAL A 59 -0.62 -15.24 21.64
C VAL A 59 -2.02 -15.42 22.20
N HIS A 60 -2.31 -16.62 22.71
CA HIS A 60 -3.55 -16.94 23.41
C HIS A 60 -4.76 -16.39 22.64
N TYR A 61 -4.95 -16.88 21.42
CA TYR A 61 -6.00 -16.54 20.41
C TYR A 61 -5.97 -15.12 19.80
N TYR A 62 -5.02 -14.26 20.12
CA TYR A 62 -4.90 -12.94 19.48
C TYR A 62 -3.93 -12.94 18.30
N SER A 63 -4.40 -12.54 17.12
CA SER A 63 -3.58 -12.28 15.93
C SER A 63 -3.64 -10.81 15.53
N GLN A 64 -2.54 -10.27 15.00
CA GLN A 64 -2.46 -8.88 14.57
C GLN A 64 -2.55 -8.83 13.04
N THR A 65 -3.77 -8.71 12.52
CA THR A 65 -4.02 -8.58 11.07
C THR A 65 -3.97 -7.11 10.67
N ALA A 66 -3.27 -6.81 9.57
CA ALA A 66 -3.22 -5.49 8.95
C ALA A 66 -3.70 -5.58 7.50
N ARG A 67 -4.55 -4.63 7.09
CA ARG A 67 -4.91 -4.41 5.69
C ARG A 67 -3.78 -3.61 5.04
N LEU A 68 -3.10 -4.22 4.09
CA LEU A 68 -2.04 -3.61 3.30
C LEU A 68 -2.61 -3.26 1.94
N GLU A 69 -2.56 -1.98 1.57
CA GLU A 69 -3.01 -1.54 0.25
C GLU A 69 -1.87 -0.87 -0.49
N THR A 70 -1.37 -1.55 -1.53
CA THR A 70 -0.20 -1.15 -2.30
C THR A 70 -0.61 -0.73 -3.71
N CYS A 71 -0.17 0.43 -4.18
CA CYS A 71 -0.40 0.87 -5.56
C CYS A 71 0.18 -0.16 -6.55
N LEU A 72 -0.61 -0.57 -7.54
CA LEU A 72 -0.09 -1.42 -8.63
C LEU A 72 0.87 -0.62 -9.53
N PHE A 73 0.53 0.63 -9.80
CA PHE A 73 1.32 1.54 -10.64
C PHE A 73 1.53 2.88 -9.92
N PRO A 74 2.49 2.96 -8.97
CA PRO A 74 2.84 4.23 -8.35
C PRO A 74 3.39 5.20 -9.41
N GLU A 75 3.13 6.50 -9.22
CA GLU A 75 3.51 7.60 -10.11
C GLU A 75 2.85 7.59 -11.51
N ALA A 76 2.07 6.57 -11.85
CA ALA A 76 1.21 6.59 -13.02
C ALA A 76 0.21 7.74 -12.91
N ALA A 77 -0.24 8.29 -14.04
CA ALA A 77 -1.28 9.31 -14.01
C ALA A 77 -2.56 8.76 -13.35
N CYS A 78 -3.48 9.62 -12.94
CA CYS A 78 -4.75 9.14 -12.37
C CYS A 78 -5.78 8.84 -13.47
N ARG A 79 -6.41 7.67 -13.41
CA ARG A 79 -7.40 7.26 -14.42
C ARG A 79 -8.62 8.19 -14.42
N ALA A 80 -9.24 8.37 -15.59
CA ALA A 80 -10.43 9.20 -15.81
C ALA A 80 -10.25 10.71 -15.54
N LEU A 81 -9.03 11.16 -15.24
CA LEU A 81 -8.68 12.58 -15.22
C LEU A 81 -8.09 12.99 -16.58
N ALA A 82 -8.43 14.21 -17.00
CA ALA A 82 -7.87 14.75 -18.24
C ALA A 82 -6.35 14.94 -18.10
N PRO A 83 -5.55 14.62 -19.13
CA PRO A 83 -4.09 14.72 -19.08
C PRO A 83 -3.54 16.11 -18.72
N CYS A 84 -4.33 17.17 -18.91
CA CYS A 84 -3.95 18.54 -18.57
C CYS A 84 -3.76 18.79 -17.06
N TYR A 85 -4.29 17.93 -16.20
CA TYR A 85 -4.17 18.08 -14.74
C TYR A 85 -2.85 17.56 -14.15
N GLN A 86 -1.95 16.97 -14.96
CA GLN A 86 -0.65 16.44 -14.47
C GLN A 86 -0.76 15.61 -13.17
N SER A 87 -1.77 14.75 -13.11
CA SER A 87 -2.07 13.95 -11.93
C SER A 87 -1.14 12.74 -11.81
N HIS A 88 -0.95 12.21 -10.60
CA HIS A 88 -0.20 10.97 -10.36
C HIS A 88 -0.73 10.18 -9.15
N CYS A 89 -0.59 8.86 -9.18
CA CYS A 89 -0.99 7.94 -8.12
C CYS A 89 0.11 7.84 -7.05
N THR A 90 -0.18 8.34 -5.85
CA THR A 90 0.76 8.34 -4.72
C THR A 90 0.42 7.26 -3.70
N GLN A 91 1.40 6.43 -3.35
CA GLN A 91 1.28 5.50 -2.22
C GLN A 91 1.18 6.26 -0.90
N LYS A 92 0.08 6.04 -0.17
CA LYS A 92 -0.09 6.52 1.20
C LYS A 92 0.21 5.39 2.18
N ALA A 93 0.75 5.77 3.32
CA ALA A 93 1.10 4.84 4.38
C ALA A 93 0.59 5.38 5.72
N VAL A 94 0.28 4.47 6.61
CA VAL A 94 -0.17 4.75 7.97
C VAL A 94 0.77 4.10 8.98
N TYR A 95 0.81 4.66 10.18
CA TYR A 95 1.60 4.11 11.27
C TYR A 95 0.73 3.19 12.14
N HIS A 96 1.07 1.91 12.18
CA HIS A 96 0.43 0.92 13.03
C HIS A 96 1.32 0.59 14.23
N ARG A 97 0.68 0.54 15.41
CA ARG A 97 1.31 0.04 16.64
C ARG A 97 1.06 -1.46 16.73
N LEU A 98 2.12 -2.25 16.78
CA LEU A 98 2.04 -3.71 16.86
C LEU A 98 2.87 -4.24 18.04
N LEU A 99 2.34 -5.27 18.70
CA LEU A 99 3.07 -6.02 19.72
C LEU A 99 4.25 -6.75 19.08
N SER A 100 5.42 -6.54 19.64
CA SER A 100 6.71 -6.87 19.04
C SER A 100 7.67 -7.48 20.05
N PHE A 101 8.64 -8.21 19.53
CA PHE A 101 9.73 -8.84 20.27
C PHE A 101 11.07 -8.55 19.57
N ASP A 102 12.10 -8.27 20.38
CA ASP A 102 13.46 -8.06 19.90
C ASP A 102 14.31 -9.32 20.13
N PRO A 103 14.66 -10.09 19.08
CA PRO A 103 15.51 -11.27 19.24
C PRO A 103 16.95 -10.91 19.63
N CYS A 104 17.38 -9.66 19.43
CA CYS A 104 18.70 -9.18 19.80
C CYS A 104 18.77 -8.69 21.26
N ASP A 105 17.64 -8.42 21.90
CA ASP A 105 17.53 -8.03 23.31
C ASP A 105 16.39 -8.78 24.00
N PRO A 106 16.61 -10.06 24.39
CA PRO A 106 15.57 -10.88 25.01
C PRO A 106 15.08 -10.34 26.36
N TYR A 107 15.89 -9.55 27.06
CA TYR A 107 15.57 -9.00 28.38
C TYR A 107 14.53 -7.87 28.31
N LYS A 108 14.40 -7.24 27.14
CA LYS A 108 13.37 -6.24 26.88
C LYS A 108 11.95 -6.80 26.93
N GLY A 109 11.79 -8.11 26.69
CA GLY A 109 10.50 -8.78 26.65
C GLY A 109 9.62 -8.33 25.48
N LEU A 110 8.30 -8.36 25.68
CA LEU A 110 7.32 -7.91 24.70
C LEU A 110 7.06 -6.41 24.84
N PHE A 111 7.03 -5.69 23.72
CA PHE A 111 6.78 -4.24 23.72
C PHE A 111 5.99 -3.82 22.48
N ILE A 112 5.35 -2.65 22.56
CA ILE A 112 4.67 -2.04 21.41
C ILE A 112 5.70 -1.26 20.59
N ASP A 113 5.75 -1.53 19.29
CA ASP A 113 6.58 -0.79 18.33
C ASP A 113 5.70 -0.22 17.20
N ILE A 114 6.24 0.73 16.44
CA ILE A 114 5.51 1.45 15.39
C ILE A 114 6.06 1.07 14.02
N TYR A 115 5.16 0.72 13.11
CA TYR A 115 5.45 0.28 11.75
C TYR A 115 4.73 1.15 10.74
N LYS A 116 5.45 1.58 9.70
CA LYS A 116 4.86 2.29 8.56
C LYS A 116 4.37 1.26 7.54
N LEU A 117 3.06 1.12 7.40
CA LEU A 117 2.45 0.14 6.50
C LEU A 117 1.71 0.84 5.35
N PRO A 118 1.74 0.29 4.12
CA PRO A 118 0.99 0.82 2.98
C PRO A 118 -0.52 0.69 3.24
N SER A 119 -1.28 1.79 3.05
CA SER A 119 -2.67 1.87 3.51
C SER A 119 -3.67 2.30 2.46
N ALA A 120 -3.23 3.02 1.43
CA ALA A 120 -4.09 3.47 0.34
C ALA A 120 -3.26 3.89 -0.89
N CYS A 121 -3.83 3.78 -2.08
CA CYS A 121 -3.33 4.45 -3.27
C CYS A 121 -4.23 5.64 -3.63
N SER A 122 -3.68 6.87 -3.60
CA SER A 122 -4.47 8.09 -3.77
C SER A 122 -3.99 8.91 -4.96
N CYS A 123 -4.94 9.43 -5.74
CA CYS A 123 -4.63 10.37 -6.80
C CYS A 123 -4.22 11.73 -6.22
N HIS A 124 -3.09 12.25 -6.68
CA HIS A 124 -2.60 13.57 -6.33
C HIS A 124 -2.50 14.45 -7.59
N ILE A 125 -3.04 15.66 -7.49
CA ILE A 125 -2.94 16.70 -8.51
C ILE A 125 -2.06 17.79 -7.88
N PRO A 126 -0.86 18.06 -8.42
CA PRO A 126 0.01 19.10 -7.90
C PRO A 126 -0.66 20.48 -8.05
N ALA A 127 -0.36 21.37 -7.11
CA ALA A 127 -0.86 22.75 -7.11
C ALA A 127 -0.21 23.61 -8.21
#